data_AF-A0A9E2FK41-F1
#
_entry.id   AF-A0A9E2FK41-F1
#
_cell.length_a   1.000
_cell.length_b   1.000
_cell.length_c   1.000
_cell.angle_alpha   90.00
_cell.angle_beta   90.00
_cell.angle_gamma   90.00
#
_symmetry.space_group_name_H-M   'P 1'
#
loop_
_entity.id
_entity.type
_entity.pdbx_description
1 polymer ?
#
loop_
_entity_poly.entity_id
_entity_poly.type
_entity_poly.pdbx_seq_one_letter_code
_entity_poly.pdbx_strand_id
1 'polypeptide(L)'
;MLRASIVAIAAAVVPAIAAASDHISPLDGSATSSTFEDVSAFGGSIPLSSGAYAWTAVTGDARSFRDAVVIDNAALIHLNSATAAYTMQHDTGTRFVADAVYTLSADIGFMTTYLASGRSAPYRIEIGVLDAAGSFTRLAAYSGTAVWQGHFGDGASNQASIIYTASGLEDGDVAVRLSRLDGGSDGRWMGFDNVTLSAVAAPVPEPSIAMLLAPGLALLGFAARRRKA
;
A
#
# COMPACT_ATOMS: atom_id res chain seq x y z
N MET A 1 -34.17 51.10 11.58
CA MET A 1 -32.89 50.74 10.95
C MET A 1 -32.60 49.28 11.24
N LEU A 2 -32.84 48.37 10.29
CA LEU A 2 -32.57 46.93 10.45
C LEU A 2 -31.27 46.59 9.70
N ARG A 3 -30.24 46.14 10.41
CA ARG A 3 -29.01 45.61 9.81
C ARG A 3 -29.24 44.14 9.46
N ALA A 4 -29.23 43.79 8.18
CA ALA A 4 -29.20 42.40 7.73
C ALA A 4 -27.74 41.94 7.74
N SER A 5 -27.41 41.00 8.63
CA SER A 5 -26.12 40.31 8.62
C SER A 5 -26.15 39.21 7.56
N ILE A 6 -25.32 39.35 6.53
CA ILE A 6 -25.07 38.28 5.55
C ILE A 6 -24.08 37.31 6.19
N VAL A 7 -24.55 36.12 6.55
CA VAL A 7 -23.67 35.00 6.91
C VAL A 7 -23.23 34.35 5.60
N ALA A 8 -21.97 34.55 5.22
CA ALA A 8 -21.36 33.83 4.11
C ALA A 8 -21.07 32.39 4.56
N ILE A 9 -21.80 31.43 4.02
CA ILE A 9 -21.45 30.01 4.14
C ILE A 9 -20.39 29.77 3.06
N ALA A 10 -19.12 29.78 3.45
CA ALA A 10 -18.03 29.37 2.57
C ALA A 10 -18.18 27.86 2.29
N ALA A 11 -18.54 27.51 1.06
CA ALA A 11 -18.38 26.14 0.60
C ALA A 11 -16.88 25.82 0.63
N ALA A 12 -16.49 24.87 1.48
CA ALA A 12 -15.12 24.39 1.50
C ALA A 12 -14.84 23.72 0.14
N VAL A 13 -14.03 24.39 -0.69
CA VAL A 13 -13.44 23.77 -1.86
C VAL A 13 -12.41 22.77 -1.33
N VAL A 14 -12.82 21.52 -1.15
CA VAL A 14 -11.87 20.43 -0.91
C VAL A 14 -11.20 20.17 -2.26
N PRO A 15 -9.88 20.40 -2.40
CA PRO A 15 -9.21 20.13 -3.66
C PRO A 15 -9.36 18.64 -3.98
N ALA A 16 -9.68 18.33 -5.24
CA ALA A 16 -9.60 16.97 -5.74
C ALA A 16 -8.13 16.51 -5.60
N ILE A 17 -7.87 15.63 -4.64
CA ILE A 17 -6.56 15.01 -4.48
C ILE A 17 -6.44 14.01 -5.62
N ALA A 18 -5.51 14.28 -6.55
CA ALA A 18 -5.19 13.35 -7.64
C ALA A 18 -4.82 12.00 -7.04
N ALA A 19 -5.24 10.90 -7.67
CA ALA A 19 -4.85 9.55 -7.28
C ALA A 19 -3.32 9.47 -7.23
N ALA A 20 -2.77 9.31 -6.03
CA ALA A 20 -1.35 9.10 -5.83
C ALA A 20 -1.15 7.58 -5.78
N SER A 21 -0.48 7.05 -6.81
CA SER A 21 0.06 5.70 -6.77
C SER A 21 1.53 5.83 -6.41
N ASP A 22 1.88 5.54 -5.16
CA ASP A 22 3.29 5.37 -4.81
C ASP A 22 3.67 3.94 -5.14
N HIS A 23 4.56 3.80 -6.12
CA HIS A 23 5.24 2.54 -6.34
C HIS A 23 6.20 2.35 -5.17
N ILE A 24 5.80 1.57 -4.16
CA ILE A 24 6.66 1.20 -3.04
C ILE A 24 7.55 0.03 -3.48
N SER A 25 8.23 0.24 -4.59
CA SER A 25 9.13 -0.73 -5.16
C SER A 25 10.25 -1.01 -4.15
N PRO A 26 10.69 -2.27 -4.02
CA PRO A 26 11.91 -2.58 -3.29
C PRO A 26 13.18 -1.98 -3.92
N LEU A 27 13.12 -1.31 -5.09
CA LEU A 27 14.18 -0.47 -5.68
C LEU A 27 13.61 0.75 -6.44
N ASP A 28 14.12 1.94 -6.08
CA ASP A 28 14.14 3.26 -6.77
C ASP A 28 12.93 3.77 -7.60
N GLY A 29 11.79 3.08 -7.59
CA GLY A 29 10.58 3.50 -8.28
C GLY A 29 10.63 3.37 -9.81
N SER A 30 11.71 2.83 -10.40
CA SER A 30 11.88 2.76 -11.86
C SER A 30 11.62 1.38 -12.49
N ALA A 31 11.64 0.30 -11.71
CA ALA A 31 11.49 -1.05 -12.20
C ALA A 31 10.05 -1.59 -12.11
N THR A 32 9.55 -2.14 -13.22
CA THR A 32 8.22 -2.77 -13.34
C THR A 32 8.28 -4.24 -13.78
N SER A 33 9.47 -4.83 -13.85
CA SER A 33 9.67 -6.22 -14.27
C SER A 33 10.81 -6.88 -13.48
N SER A 34 10.59 -8.12 -13.05
CA SER A 34 11.55 -8.94 -12.31
C SER A 34 11.84 -10.22 -13.09
N THR A 35 13.12 -10.46 -13.40
CA THR A 35 13.61 -11.68 -14.06
C THR A 35 14.80 -12.21 -13.28
N PHE A 36 14.70 -13.41 -12.71
CA PHE A 36 15.82 -14.06 -12.04
C PHE A 36 16.59 -14.91 -13.04
N GLU A 37 17.91 -14.72 -13.13
CA GLU A 37 18.83 -15.71 -13.71
C GLU A 37 19.74 -16.31 -12.62
N ASP A 38 20.42 -17.38 -13.00
CA ASP A 38 21.01 -18.44 -12.18
C ASP A 38 21.73 -18.05 -10.86
N VAL A 39 21.62 -18.94 -9.87
CA VAL A 39 22.19 -18.89 -8.51
C VAL A 39 23.73 -18.79 -8.51
N SER A 40 24.37 -18.94 -9.66
CA SER A 40 25.82 -18.80 -9.83
C SER A 40 26.31 -17.34 -9.89
N ALA A 41 25.41 -16.35 -10.02
CA ALA A 41 25.74 -14.92 -10.11
C ALA A 41 25.10 -14.07 -8.99
N PHE A 42 25.40 -14.35 -7.73
CA PHE A 42 24.96 -13.51 -6.61
C PHE A 42 25.59 -12.10 -6.65
N GLY A 43 24.80 -11.07 -6.94
CA GLY A 43 25.22 -9.67 -6.96
C GLY A 43 25.40 -9.01 -5.58
N GLY A 44 24.98 -9.72 -4.54
CA GLY A 44 25.00 -9.27 -3.16
C GLY A 44 23.59 -9.19 -2.57
N SER A 45 23.49 -9.45 -1.27
CA SER A 45 22.27 -9.20 -0.50
C SER A 45 22.53 -8.03 0.42
N ILE A 46 21.56 -7.12 0.54
CA ILE A 46 21.65 -5.98 1.43
C ILE A 46 20.70 -6.23 2.60
N PRO A 47 21.20 -6.35 3.84
CA PRO A 47 20.35 -6.44 5.02
C PRO A 47 19.44 -5.21 5.13
N LEU A 48 18.14 -5.39 5.37
CA LEU A 48 17.24 -4.25 5.56
C LEU A 48 17.54 -3.44 6.83
N SER A 49 18.36 -3.98 7.74
CA SER A 49 18.89 -3.23 8.88
C SER A 49 19.75 -2.02 8.47
N SER A 50 20.16 -1.92 7.19
CA SER A 50 20.85 -0.74 6.67
C SER A 50 19.90 0.36 6.18
N GLY A 51 18.58 0.22 6.35
CA GLY A 51 17.58 1.17 5.83
C GLY A 51 17.49 1.15 4.29
N ALA A 52 17.84 0.03 3.66
CA ALA A 52 17.82 -0.10 2.21
C ALA A 52 16.40 0.09 1.67
N TYR A 53 16.26 0.95 0.65
CA TYR A 53 15.03 1.15 -0.11
C TYR A 53 13.80 1.50 0.75
N ALA A 54 14.04 2.20 1.88
CA ALA A 54 13.03 2.56 2.87
C ALA A 54 12.28 1.37 3.49
N TRP A 55 12.83 0.15 3.39
CA TRP A 55 12.35 -1.03 4.10
C TRP A 55 13.17 -1.29 5.35
N THR A 56 12.50 -1.68 6.43
CA THR A 56 13.09 -2.01 7.73
C THR A 56 12.74 -3.44 8.12
N ALA A 57 13.73 -4.23 8.53
CA ALA A 57 13.48 -5.54 9.15
C ALA A 57 12.90 -5.33 10.57
N VAL A 58 11.69 -5.82 10.81
CA VAL A 58 11.03 -5.80 12.13
C VAL A 58 11.40 -7.05 12.92
N THR A 59 11.37 -8.21 12.27
CA THR A 59 11.77 -9.50 12.85
C THR A 59 12.44 -10.37 11.78
N GLY A 60 13.35 -11.26 12.21
CA GLY A 60 14.10 -12.15 11.31
C GLY A 60 15.19 -11.43 10.50
N ASP A 61 15.87 -12.17 9.62
CA ASP A 61 16.93 -11.65 8.74
C ASP A 61 16.33 -11.32 7.35
N ALA A 62 15.48 -10.29 7.32
CA ALA A 62 14.89 -9.77 6.08
C ALA A 62 15.90 -8.92 5.29
N ARG A 63 15.95 -9.13 3.98
CA ARG A 63 16.96 -8.59 3.07
C ARG A 63 16.32 -8.18 1.76
N SER A 64 16.82 -7.12 1.17
CA SER A 64 16.60 -6.87 -0.26
C SER A 64 17.63 -7.66 -1.05
N PHE A 65 17.16 -8.39 -2.05
CA PHE A 65 18.02 -9.09 -2.98
C PHE A 65 18.05 -8.35 -4.30
N ARG A 66 19.24 -8.11 -4.85
CA ARG A 66 19.41 -7.49 -6.16
C ARG A 66 20.08 -8.48 -7.10
N ASP A 67 19.55 -8.62 -8.30
CA ASP A 67 20.26 -9.34 -9.35
C ASP A 67 21.53 -8.55 -9.77
N ALA A 68 22.65 -9.27 -9.94
CA ALA A 68 23.92 -8.70 -10.39
C ALA A 68 23.88 -8.26 -11.86
N VAL A 69 23.03 -8.91 -12.66
CA VAL A 69 22.99 -8.78 -14.12
C VAL A 69 21.88 -7.83 -14.55
N VAL A 70 20.71 -7.94 -13.94
CA VAL A 70 19.58 -7.01 -14.15
C VAL A 70 19.47 -6.06 -12.95
N ILE A 71 20.01 -4.86 -13.11
CA ILE A 71 20.06 -3.78 -12.09
C ILE A 71 18.65 -3.40 -11.56
N ASP A 72 17.61 -3.75 -12.31
CA ASP A 72 16.22 -3.38 -12.06
C ASP A 72 15.41 -4.47 -11.33
N ASN A 73 16.02 -5.59 -10.95
CA ASN A 73 15.33 -6.67 -10.26
C ASN A 73 15.67 -6.68 -8.75
N ALA A 74 14.68 -6.45 -7.90
CA ALA A 74 14.81 -6.85 -6.50
C ALA A 74 13.54 -7.41 -5.89
N ALA A 75 13.69 -8.55 -5.24
CA ALA A 75 12.70 -9.06 -4.31
C ALA A 75 13.16 -8.87 -2.87
N LEU A 76 12.18 -8.73 -1.98
CA LEU A 76 12.39 -8.75 -0.54
C LEU A 76 12.31 -10.19 -0.05
N ILE A 77 13.37 -10.69 0.58
CA ILE A 77 13.51 -12.09 1.00
C ILE A 77 14.16 -12.26 2.36
N HIS A 78 14.12 -13.50 2.85
CA HIS A 78 14.93 -13.98 3.96
C HIS A 78 15.91 -15.07 3.48
N LEU A 79 17.20 -14.90 3.78
CA LEU A 79 18.28 -15.80 3.33
C LEU A 79 18.65 -16.94 4.29
N ASN A 80 18.22 -16.90 5.56
CA ASN A 80 19.08 -17.51 6.60
C ASN A 80 18.51 -18.71 7.37
N SER A 81 17.27 -19.17 7.13
CA SER A 81 16.87 -20.50 7.63
C SER A 81 15.62 -21.06 6.98
N ALA A 82 15.44 -22.39 7.11
CA ALA A 82 14.42 -23.10 6.36
C ALA A 82 12.97 -22.69 6.64
N THR A 83 12.76 -22.18 7.84
CA THR A 83 11.44 -22.15 8.47
C THR A 83 11.16 -20.87 9.23
N ALA A 84 12.16 -20.01 9.47
CA ALA A 84 11.94 -18.82 10.28
C ALA A 84 11.05 -17.80 9.58
N ALA A 85 9.97 -17.41 10.27
CA ALA A 85 9.22 -16.20 9.99
C ALA A 85 10.13 -14.97 9.90
N TYR A 86 9.70 -14.00 9.12
CA TYR A 86 10.31 -12.69 9.05
C TYR A 86 9.22 -11.66 8.76
N THR A 87 9.42 -10.45 9.28
CA THR A 87 8.54 -9.31 9.01
C THR A 87 9.40 -8.14 8.61
N MET A 88 8.99 -7.49 7.54
CA MET A 88 9.54 -6.22 7.09
C MET A 88 8.44 -5.17 7.00
N GLN A 89 8.86 -3.93 7.14
CA GLN A 89 7.99 -2.77 7.20
C GLN A 89 8.53 -1.66 6.32
N HIS A 90 7.64 -0.96 5.65
CA HIS A 90 7.94 0.29 4.95
C HIS A 90 7.03 1.38 5.51
N ASP A 91 7.64 2.53 5.80
CA ASP A 91 6.97 3.75 6.21
C ASP A 91 6.98 4.71 5.03
N THR A 92 5.80 5.16 4.59
CA THR A 92 5.69 6.10 3.47
C THR A 92 6.07 7.53 3.88
N GLY A 93 6.09 7.83 5.18
CA GLY A 93 6.25 9.20 5.70
C GLY A 93 5.08 10.13 5.34
N THR A 94 3.94 9.57 4.92
CA THR A 94 2.75 10.33 4.51
C THR A 94 1.55 9.97 5.37
N ARG A 95 0.67 10.93 5.62
CA ARG A 95 -0.57 10.70 6.40
C ARG A 95 -1.67 10.10 5.54
N PHE A 96 -2.60 9.39 6.20
CA PHE A 96 -3.83 8.95 5.56
C PHE A 96 -4.66 10.13 5.05
N VAL A 97 -5.15 10.02 3.83
CA VAL A 97 -6.14 10.93 3.26
C VAL A 97 -7.52 10.44 3.68
N ALA A 98 -8.32 11.33 4.27
CA ALA A 98 -9.69 11.03 4.65
C ALA A 98 -10.53 10.55 3.46
N ASP A 99 -11.37 9.56 3.69
CA ASP A 99 -12.27 8.97 2.68
C ASP A 99 -11.53 8.41 1.45
N ALA A 100 -10.23 8.12 1.54
CA ALA A 100 -9.48 7.49 0.47
C ALA A 100 -9.49 5.97 0.57
N VAL A 101 -9.54 5.31 -0.58
CA VAL A 101 -9.39 3.86 -0.73
C VAL A 101 -7.93 3.57 -1.03
N TYR A 102 -7.29 2.87 -0.10
CA TYR A 102 -5.94 2.37 -0.23
C TYR A 102 -5.96 0.92 -0.73
N THR A 103 -5.17 0.63 -1.76
CA THR A 103 -4.97 -0.73 -2.25
C THR A 103 -3.49 -1.07 -2.17
N LEU A 104 -3.17 -2.07 -1.35
CA LEU A 104 -1.85 -2.68 -1.29
C LEU A 104 -1.87 -3.97 -2.11
N SER A 105 -0.90 -4.14 -3.00
CA SER A 105 -0.66 -5.41 -3.68
C SER A 105 0.80 -5.79 -3.67
N ALA A 106 1.04 -7.10 -3.77
CA ALA A 106 2.37 -7.67 -3.91
C ALA A 106 2.28 -8.99 -4.68
N ASP A 107 3.36 -9.30 -5.38
CA ASP A 107 3.61 -10.60 -5.97
C ASP A 107 4.42 -11.45 -4.98
N ILE A 108 4.02 -12.70 -4.77
CA ILE A 108 4.60 -13.62 -3.77
C ILE A 108 5.00 -14.93 -4.43
N GLY A 109 6.24 -15.34 -4.23
CA GLY A 109 6.73 -16.59 -4.82
C GLY A 109 8.09 -16.97 -4.30
N PHE A 110 8.75 -17.88 -5.01
CA PHE A 110 9.97 -18.54 -4.55
C PHE A 110 11.15 -18.27 -5.47
N MET A 111 12.31 -18.02 -4.86
CA MET A 111 13.55 -17.61 -5.55
C MET A 111 14.62 -18.70 -5.70
N THR A 112 14.24 -19.98 -5.67
CA THR A 112 15.22 -21.09 -5.58
C THR A 112 15.20 -22.01 -6.78
N THR A 113 16.33 -22.18 -7.47
CA THR A 113 16.53 -23.12 -8.61
C THR A 113 16.28 -24.59 -8.28
N TYR A 114 16.16 -24.94 -6.99
CA TYR A 114 15.81 -26.29 -6.56
C TYR A 114 14.35 -26.60 -6.90
N LEU A 115 14.16 -27.31 -8.02
CA LEU A 115 12.92 -27.94 -8.45
C LEU A 115 12.41 -28.86 -7.33
N ALA A 116 11.48 -28.37 -6.53
CA ALA A 116 10.82 -29.18 -5.53
C ALA A 116 9.36 -28.76 -5.46
N SER A 117 8.53 -29.50 -6.19
CA SER A 117 7.08 -29.45 -6.04
C SER A 117 6.67 -29.70 -4.59
N GLY A 118 5.60 -29.06 -4.15
CA GLY A 118 5.06 -29.22 -2.79
C GLY A 118 5.60 -28.24 -1.75
N ARG A 119 6.45 -27.27 -2.14
CA ARG A 119 6.85 -26.18 -1.24
C ARG A 119 5.70 -25.21 -0.99
N SER A 120 5.61 -24.75 0.25
CA SER A 120 4.63 -23.76 0.66
C SER A 120 5.13 -22.88 1.79
N ALA A 121 4.71 -21.61 1.79
CA ALA A 121 5.05 -20.64 2.82
C ALA A 121 3.82 -19.78 3.13
N PRO A 122 3.30 -19.80 4.37
CA PRO A 122 2.26 -18.86 4.76
C PRO A 122 2.83 -17.45 4.80
N TYR A 123 2.03 -16.48 4.34
CA TYR A 123 2.42 -15.08 4.29
C TYR A 123 1.28 -14.17 4.75
N ARG A 124 1.63 -12.91 5.03
CA ARG A 124 0.69 -11.84 5.31
C ARG A 124 1.17 -10.52 4.71
N ILE A 125 0.24 -9.78 4.11
CA ILE A 125 0.40 -8.38 3.75
C ILE A 125 -0.54 -7.53 4.61
N GLU A 126 -0.08 -6.38 5.08
CA GLU A 126 -0.81 -5.53 6.02
C GLU A 126 -0.67 -4.06 5.64
N ILE A 127 -1.78 -3.32 5.70
CA ILE A 127 -1.81 -1.86 5.73
C ILE A 127 -1.99 -1.45 7.19
N GLY A 128 -1.24 -0.45 7.63
CA GLY A 128 -1.34 0.05 8.99
C GLY A 128 -0.84 1.49 9.13
N VAL A 129 -0.75 1.89 10.39
CA VAL A 129 -0.25 3.19 10.82
C VAL A 129 1.06 2.96 11.55
N LEU A 130 2.09 3.75 11.24
CA LEU A 130 3.28 3.85 12.05
C LEU A 130 3.23 5.13 12.88
N ASP A 131 3.26 4.99 14.20
CA ASP A 131 3.32 6.15 15.08
C ASP A 131 4.74 6.73 15.18
N ALA A 132 4.86 7.90 15.81
CA ALA A 132 6.14 8.58 15.99
C ALA A 132 7.14 7.80 16.88
N ALA A 133 6.68 6.78 17.61
CA ALA A 133 7.53 5.89 18.40
C ALA A 133 7.96 4.64 17.60
N GLY A 134 7.55 4.51 16.33
CA GLY A 134 7.84 3.36 15.48
C GLY A 134 6.94 2.15 15.75
N SER A 135 5.84 2.31 16.48
CA SER A 135 4.86 1.25 16.73
C SER A 135 3.88 1.17 15.57
N PHE A 136 3.73 -0.02 15.02
CA PHE A 136 2.80 -0.28 13.93
C PHE A 136 1.45 -0.76 14.46
N THR A 137 0.39 -0.09 14.06
CA THR A 137 -0.99 -0.51 14.28
C THR A 137 -1.59 -1.01 12.97
N ARG A 138 -1.93 -2.30 12.91
CA ARG A 138 -2.60 -2.88 11.75
C ARG A 138 -4.01 -2.31 11.59
N LEU A 139 -4.34 -1.90 10.37
CA LEU A 139 -5.69 -1.51 9.97
C LEU A 139 -6.37 -2.57 9.09
N ALA A 140 -5.61 -3.17 8.16
CA ALA A 140 -6.10 -4.22 7.28
C ALA A 140 -5.02 -5.29 7.08
N ALA A 141 -5.40 -6.56 6.94
CA ALA A 141 -4.47 -7.63 6.56
C ALA A 141 -5.11 -8.70 5.69
N TYR A 142 -4.28 -9.25 4.79
CA TYR A 142 -4.60 -10.43 4.01
C TYR A 142 -3.53 -11.48 4.30
N SER A 143 -3.96 -12.70 4.62
CA SER A 143 -3.07 -13.83 4.83
C SER A 143 -3.34 -14.89 3.78
N GLY A 144 -2.28 -15.48 3.26
CA GLY A 144 -2.35 -16.52 2.25
C GLY A 144 -1.27 -17.57 2.46
N THR A 145 -1.19 -18.51 1.53
CA THR A 145 -0.08 -19.46 1.46
C THR A 145 0.45 -19.45 0.04
N ALA A 146 1.72 -19.06 -0.11
CA ALA A 146 2.41 -19.14 -1.37
C ALA A 146 2.73 -20.61 -1.62
N VAL A 147 2.34 -21.14 -2.77
CA VAL A 147 2.70 -22.49 -3.22
C VAL A 147 3.70 -22.34 -4.36
N TRP A 148 4.71 -23.19 -4.40
CA TRP A 148 5.68 -23.20 -5.48
C TRP A 148 5.00 -23.61 -6.80
N GLN A 149 5.04 -22.72 -7.79
CA GLN A 149 4.47 -22.91 -9.12
C GLN A 149 5.54 -22.77 -10.23
N GLY A 150 6.80 -22.58 -9.83
CA GLY A 150 7.90 -22.16 -10.70
C GLY A 150 8.75 -21.12 -9.99
N HIS A 151 9.79 -20.63 -10.66
CA HIS A 151 10.57 -19.52 -10.15
C HIS A 151 9.82 -18.21 -10.37
N PHE A 152 10.01 -17.27 -9.45
CA PHE A 152 9.45 -15.94 -9.58
C PHE A 152 9.83 -15.28 -10.93
N GLY A 153 11.04 -15.59 -11.43
CA GLY A 153 11.57 -15.11 -12.71
C GLY A 153 10.94 -15.75 -13.95
N ASP A 154 10.24 -16.88 -13.79
CA ASP A 154 9.51 -17.54 -14.87
C ASP A 154 8.09 -16.95 -15.03
N GLY A 155 7.77 -15.88 -14.29
CA GLY A 155 6.43 -15.30 -14.19
C GLY A 155 5.48 -16.08 -13.26
N ALA A 156 5.98 -17.08 -12.53
CA ALA A 156 5.18 -17.88 -11.61
C ALA A 156 5.14 -17.23 -10.21
N SER A 157 4.08 -16.47 -9.94
CA SER A 157 3.83 -15.85 -8.64
C SER A 157 2.36 -15.98 -8.21
N ASN A 158 2.15 -15.98 -6.89
CA ASN A 158 0.84 -15.76 -6.31
C ASN A 158 0.67 -14.26 -6.12
N GLN A 159 -0.45 -13.69 -6.56
CA GLN A 159 -0.74 -12.29 -6.30
C GLN A 159 -1.57 -12.16 -5.03
N ALA A 160 -1.25 -11.16 -4.20
CA ALA A 160 -2.09 -10.78 -3.08
C ALA A 160 -2.45 -9.30 -3.16
N SER A 161 -3.69 -8.98 -2.81
CA SER A 161 -4.16 -7.61 -2.70
C SER A 161 -5.07 -7.44 -1.51
N ILE A 162 -5.00 -6.26 -0.91
CA ILE A 162 -5.90 -5.83 0.16
C ILE A 162 -6.31 -4.39 -0.02
N ILE A 163 -7.57 -4.12 0.32
CA ILE A 163 -8.17 -2.79 0.29
C ILE A 163 -8.44 -2.33 1.71
N TYR A 164 -8.16 -1.05 1.98
CA TYR A 164 -8.53 -0.35 3.20
C TYR A 164 -9.15 1.00 2.84
N THR A 165 -10.30 1.33 3.43
CA THR A 165 -10.92 2.66 3.29
C THR A 165 -10.58 3.48 4.52
N ALA A 166 -9.82 4.56 4.33
CA ALA A 166 -9.39 5.44 5.40
C ALA A 166 -10.52 6.38 5.83
N SER A 167 -10.63 6.61 7.14
CA SER A 167 -11.59 7.58 7.68
C SER A 167 -10.98 8.97 7.89
N GLY A 168 -9.65 9.10 7.79
CA GLY A 168 -8.92 10.34 8.12
C GLY A 168 -8.74 10.55 9.63
N LEU A 169 -8.98 9.52 10.43
CA LEU A 169 -8.81 9.54 11.90
C LEU A 169 -7.57 8.74 12.34
N GLU A 170 -6.87 8.15 11.38
CA GLU A 170 -5.64 7.39 11.59
C GLU A 170 -4.53 8.32 12.09
N ASP A 171 -4.03 8.08 13.30
CA ASP A 171 -2.95 8.89 13.88
C ASP A 171 -1.57 8.25 13.67
N GLY A 172 -0.94 8.61 12.57
CA GLY A 172 0.43 8.29 12.22
C GLY A 172 0.59 8.22 10.71
N ASP A 173 1.77 7.82 10.27
CA ASP A 173 2.09 7.73 8.85
C ASP A 173 1.61 6.39 8.29
N VAL A 174 1.24 6.37 7.01
CA VAL A 174 0.82 5.16 6.30
C VAL A 174 2.00 4.22 6.25
N ALA A 175 1.78 2.97 6.66
CA ALA A 175 2.82 1.96 6.66
C ALA A 175 2.31 0.63 6.13
N VAL A 176 3.21 -0.13 5.56
CA VAL A 176 2.93 -1.48 5.06
C VAL A 176 3.82 -2.49 5.77
N ARG A 177 3.27 -3.67 6.06
CA ARG A 177 4.05 -4.82 6.54
C ARG A 177 3.87 -6.02 5.62
N LEU A 178 4.99 -6.67 5.35
CA LEU A 178 5.06 -7.91 4.60
C LEU A 178 5.70 -8.95 5.51
N SER A 179 5.04 -10.08 5.69
CA SER A 179 5.50 -11.12 6.60
C SER A 179 5.46 -12.48 5.94
N ARG A 180 6.55 -13.23 6.05
CA ARG A 180 6.46 -14.68 6.06
C ARG A 180 6.06 -15.12 7.47
N LEU A 181 5.04 -15.94 7.56
CA LEU A 181 4.61 -16.55 8.83
C LEU A 181 5.29 -17.90 9.05
N ASP A 182 5.29 -18.37 10.30
CA ASP A 182 5.74 -19.72 10.62
C ASP A 182 4.80 -20.77 10.00
N GLY A 183 5.38 -21.91 9.61
CA GLY A 183 4.68 -23.04 9.00
C GLY A 183 4.98 -23.24 7.51
N GLY A 184 4.13 -24.04 6.86
CA GLY A 184 4.32 -24.47 5.47
C GLY A 184 5.32 -25.62 5.32
N SER A 185 5.62 -25.96 4.07
CA SER A 185 6.56 -27.01 3.67
C SER A 185 7.76 -26.37 2.97
N ASP A 186 8.92 -26.31 3.63
CA ASP A 186 10.16 -25.72 3.09
C ASP A 186 9.94 -24.33 2.42
N GLY A 187 9.48 -23.38 3.23
CA GLY A 187 9.22 -21.99 2.82
C GLY A 187 10.47 -21.13 2.60
N ARG A 188 11.64 -21.75 2.44
CA ARG A 188 12.88 -21.02 2.12
C ARG A 188 12.71 -20.26 0.83
N TRP A 189 13.36 -19.10 0.77
CA TRP A 189 13.43 -18.31 -0.46
C TRP A 189 12.06 -17.81 -0.92
N MET A 190 11.04 -17.84 -0.05
CA MET A 190 9.81 -17.11 -0.32
C MET A 190 10.09 -15.62 -0.16
N GLY A 191 9.68 -14.85 -1.15
CA GLY A 191 9.86 -13.41 -1.22
C GLY A 191 8.62 -12.67 -1.69
N PHE A 192 8.73 -11.36 -1.59
CA PHE A 192 7.74 -10.40 -2.08
C PHE A 192 8.39 -9.50 -3.12
N ASP A 193 7.65 -9.16 -4.16
CA ASP A 193 8.08 -8.26 -5.24
C ASP A 193 6.88 -7.43 -5.71
N ASN A 194 7.15 -6.44 -6.56
CA ASN A 194 6.15 -5.58 -7.21
C ASN A 194 5.13 -5.04 -6.18
N VAL A 195 5.66 -4.59 -5.04
CA VAL A 195 4.85 -4.09 -3.94
C VAL A 195 4.36 -2.70 -4.30
N THR A 196 3.04 -2.55 -4.38
CA THR A 196 2.41 -1.29 -4.77
C THR A 196 1.40 -0.85 -3.73
N LEU A 197 1.39 0.44 -3.41
CA LEU A 197 0.38 1.05 -2.58
C LEU A 197 -0.22 2.24 -3.34
N SER A 198 -1.50 2.11 -3.69
CA SER A 198 -2.23 3.19 -4.34
C SER A 198 -3.28 3.76 -3.39
N ALA A 199 -3.49 5.06 -3.47
CA ALA A 199 -4.54 5.77 -2.75
C ALA A 199 -5.43 6.51 -3.75
N VAL A 200 -6.72 6.23 -3.71
CA VAL A 200 -7.74 6.91 -4.52
C VAL A 200 -8.73 7.58 -3.57
N ALA A 201 -8.74 8.90 -3.53
CA ALA A 201 -9.75 9.64 -2.78
C ALA A 201 -11.15 9.25 -3.29
N ALA A 202 -12.09 8.95 -2.39
CA ALA A 202 -13.47 8.74 -2.82
C ALA A 202 -13.98 10.03 -3.49
N PRO A 203 -14.80 9.91 -4.55
CA PRO A 203 -15.46 11.06 -5.14
C PRO A 203 -16.22 11.81 -4.04
N VAL A 204 -15.87 13.08 -3.81
CA VAL A 204 -16.62 13.94 -2.90
C VAL A 204 -18.04 14.05 -3.47
N PRO A 205 -19.09 13.67 -2.72
CA PRO A 205 -20.45 13.86 -3.19
C PRO A 205 -20.63 15.34 -3.53
N GLU A 206 -20.92 15.66 -4.79
CA GLU A 206 -21.20 17.04 -5.16
C GLU A 206 -22.33 17.55 -4.24
N PRO A 207 -22.21 18.74 -3.64
CA PRO A 207 -23.32 19.32 -2.92
C PRO A 207 -24.46 19.44 -3.92
N SER A 208 -25.45 18.56 -3.78
CA SER A 208 -26.55 18.45 -4.73
C SER A 208 -27.08 19.86 -5.04
N ILE A 209 -27.08 20.22 -6.32
CA ILE A 209 -27.48 21.55 -6.85
C ILE A 209 -28.83 22.01 -6.27
N ALA A 210 -29.66 21.07 -5.79
CA ALA A 210 -30.85 21.30 -4.99
C ALA A 210 -30.64 22.22 -3.76
N MET A 211 -29.54 22.09 -3.01
CA MET A 211 -29.23 22.96 -1.86
C MET A 211 -28.82 24.37 -2.29
N LEU A 212 -28.22 24.54 -3.48
CA LEU A 212 -27.86 25.86 -4.01
C LEU A 212 -29.07 26.58 -4.64
N LEU A 213 -30.00 25.83 -5.25
CA LEU A 213 -31.20 26.37 -5.90
C LEU A 213 -32.34 26.69 -4.93
N ALA A 214 -32.45 25.98 -3.81
CA ALA A 214 -33.51 26.18 -2.82
C ALA A 214 -33.60 27.63 -2.29
N PRO A 215 -32.50 28.30 -1.87
CA PRO A 215 -32.59 29.69 -1.43
C PRO A 215 -32.90 30.66 -2.58
N GLY A 216 -32.41 30.40 -3.80
CA GLY A 216 -32.68 31.23 -4.98
C GLY A 216 -34.16 31.22 -5.40
N LEU A 217 -34.80 30.05 -5.37
CA LEU A 217 -36.23 29.91 -5.68
C LEU A 217 -37.12 30.45 -4.56
N ALA A 218 -36.73 30.29 -3.29
CA ALA A 218 -37.45 30.89 -2.16
C ALA A 218 -37.46 32.43 -2.23
N LEU A 219 -36.33 33.05 -2.60
CA LEU A 219 -36.22 34.50 -2.77
C LEU A 219 -37.06 35.03 -3.94
N LEU A 220 -37.10 34.30 -5.07
CA LEU A 220 -37.98 34.62 -6.20
C LEU A 220 -39.47 34.53 -5.82
N GLY A 221 -39.85 33.53 -5.01
CA GLY A 221 -41.21 33.41 -4.48
C GLY A 221 -41.62 34.58 -3.58
N PHE A 222 -40.73 35.05 -2.70
CA PHE A 222 -40.99 36.23 -1.85
C PHE A 222 -41.05 37.53 -2.66
N ALA A 223 -40.21 37.69 -3.68
CA ALA A 223 -40.23 38.87 -4.56
C ALA A 223 -41.50 38.95 -5.41
N ALA A 224 -42.01 37.81 -5.90
CA ALA A 224 -43.26 37.74 -6.66
C ALA A 224 -44.49 38.07 -5.81
N ARG A 225 -44.50 37.70 -4.51
CA ARG A 225 -45.61 37.98 -3.59
C ARG A 225 -45.71 39.47 -3.23
N ARG A 226 -44.60 40.20 -3.21
CA ARG A 226 -44.56 41.65 -2.92
C ARG A 226 -45.09 42.54 -4.06
N ARG A 227 -45.22 42.03 -5.28
CA ARG A 227 -45.76 42.81 -6.43
C ARG A 227 -47.28 42.77 -6.56
N LYS A 228 -47.98 41.96 -5.75
CA LYS A 228 -49.44 41.80 -5.78
C LYS A 228 -50.15 42.38 -4.54
N ALA A 229 -49.45 43.13 -3.70
CA ALA A 229 -50.01 43.87 -2.56
C ALA A 229 -49.92 45.36 -2.83
#